data_AF-A0A7X8MC07-F1
#
_entry.id   AF-A0A7X8MC07-F1
#
_cell.length_a   1.000
_cell.length_b   1.000
_cell.length_c   1.000
_cell.angle_alpha   90.00
_cell.angle_beta   90.00
_cell.angle_gamma   90.00
#
_symmetry.space_group_name_H-M   'P 1'
#
loop_
_entity.id
_entity.type
_entity.pdbx_description
1 polymer ?
#
loop_
_entity_poly.entity_id
_entity_poly.type
_entity_poly.pdbx_seq_one_letter_code
_entity_poly.pdbx_strand_id
1 'polypeptide(L)'
;MVSPASAPLRAIFFLEKSQDNLIAPMSDPMERRNRLLGCLIRPVVTPDWWDRTLPLINDAATTIPCYTMRFDKSGKIVEIVKNLLTQGDRVAKKRNAVGSLEEVRND
;
A
#
# COMPACT_ATOMS: atom_id res chain seq x y z
N MET A 1 19.52 9.75 3.07
CA MET A 1 19.04 8.37 3.26
C MET A 1 17.74 8.44 4.05
N VAL A 2 16.72 7.67 3.68
CA VAL A 2 15.43 7.63 4.39
C VAL A 2 15.44 6.36 5.24
N SER A 3 15.22 6.48 6.55
CA SER A 3 15.04 5.32 7.41
C SER A 3 13.63 4.74 7.18
N PRO A 4 13.43 3.41 7.16
CA PRO A 4 12.10 2.81 7.11
C PRO A 4 11.18 3.32 8.23
N ALA A 5 11.76 3.61 9.40
CA ALA A 5 11.03 4.19 10.53
C ALA A 5 10.61 5.65 10.30
N SER A 6 11.32 6.39 9.44
CA SER A 6 11.02 7.81 9.15
C SER A 6 9.96 8.03 8.07
N ALA A 7 9.65 7.01 7.28
CA ALA A 7 8.65 7.06 6.22
C ALA A 7 7.96 5.70 6.06
N PRO A 8 7.02 5.35 6.95
CA PRO A 8 6.31 4.07 6.87
C PRO A 8 5.55 3.95 5.55
N LEU A 9 5.59 2.75 4.96
CA LEU A 9 4.90 2.47 3.71
C LEU A 9 3.39 2.42 3.95
N ARG A 10 2.65 3.41 3.41
CA ARG A 10 1.20 3.55 3.63
C ARG A 10 0.33 2.88 2.59
N ALA A 11 0.80 2.80 1.34
CA ALA A 11 0.05 2.25 0.22
C ALA A 11 0.99 1.94 -0.95
N ILE A 12 0.56 1.05 -1.84
CA ILE A 12 1.21 0.74 -3.12
C ILE A 12 0.28 1.09 -4.27
N PHE A 13 0.77 1.85 -5.25
CA PHE A 13 0.02 2.23 -6.45
C PHE A 13 0.62 1.54 -7.68
N PHE A 14 -0.19 0.75 -8.37
CA PHE A 14 0.16 0.21 -9.69
C PHE A 14 -0.26 1.21 -10.76
N LEU A 15 0.74 1.75 -11.48
CA LEU A 15 0.55 2.83 -12.42
C LEU A 15 -0.03 2.33 -13.74
N GLU A 16 -1.12 2.96 -14.18
CA GLU A 16 -1.75 2.70 -15.48
C GLU A 16 -1.92 4.03 -16.22
N LYS A 17 -1.30 4.17 -17.40
CA LYS A 17 -1.49 5.36 -18.21
C LYS A 17 -2.93 5.38 -18.75
N SER A 18 -3.63 6.50 -18.59
CA SER A 18 -5.00 6.65 -19.07
C SER A 18 -5.34 8.07 -19.52
N GLN A 19 -6.60 8.28 -19.91
CA GLN A 19 -7.15 9.60 -20.26
C GLN A 19 -7.84 10.28 -19.06
N ASP A 20 -7.96 9.56 -17.95
CA ASP A 20 -8.59 9.98 -16.71
C ASP A 20 -7.64 9.79 -15.52
N ASN A 21 -7.94 10.48 -14.43
CA ASN A 21 -7.22 10.38 -13.17
C ASN A 21 -8.13 9.74 -12.13
N LEU A 22 -7.84 8.52 -11.71
CA LEU A 22 -8.59 7.82 -10.67
C LEU A 22 -7.71 6.85 -9.90
N ILE A 23 -8.13 6.57 -8.66
CA ILE A 23 -7.53 5.56 -7.80
C ILE A 23 -8.63 4.56 -7.46
N ALA A 24 -8.41 3.29 -7.78
CA ALA A 24 -9.34 2.20 -7.48
C ALA A 24 -8.67 1.18 -6.53
N PRO A 25 -9.32 0.79 -5.42
CA PRO A 25 -8.78 -0.22 -4.51
C PRO A 25 -8.73 -1.59 -5.18
N MET A 26 -7.67 -2.35 -4.91
CA MET A 26 -7.54 -3.72 -5.36
C MET A 26 -8.08 -4.69 -4.31
N SER A 27 -9.25 -5.25 -4.56
CA SER A 27 -9.89 -6.22 -3.64
C SER A 27 -9.28 -7.61 -3.74
N ASP A 28 -8.87 -8.07 -4.93
CA ASP A 28 -8.35 -9.41 -5.15
C ASP A 28 -6.92 -9.59 -4.60
N PRO A 29 -6.71 -10.42 -3.55
CA PRO A 29 -5.39 -10.69 -3.01
C PRO A 29 -4.44 -11.38 -3.99
N MET A 30 -4.98 -12.22 -4.89
CA MET A 30 -4.19 -12.91 -5.90
C MET A 30 -3.66 -11.92 -6.94
N GLU A 31 -4.49 -10.99 -7.39
CA GLU A 31 -4.07 -9.91 -8.28
C GLU A 31 -2.96 -9.05 -7.63
N ARG A 32 -3.14 -8.63 -6.37
CA ARG A 32 -2.12 -7.83 -5.66
C ARG A 32 -0.76 -8.53 -5.62
N ARG A 33 -0.74 -9.81 -5.24
CA ARG A 33 0.48 -10.62 -5.18
C ARG A 33 1.14 -10.72 -6.57
N ASN A 34 0.36 -11.04 -7.60
CA ASN A 34 0.87 -11.21 -8.95
C ASN A 34 1.49 -9.91 -9.49
N ARG A 35 0.85 -8.75 -9.24
CA ARG A 35 1.41 -7.45 -9.65
C ARG A 35 2.69 -7.12 -8.89
N LEU A 36 2.77 -7.39 -7.58
CA LEU A 36 4.01 -7.21 -6.79
C LEU A 36 5.14 -8.11 -7.30
N LEU A 37 4.86 -9.38 -7.58
CA LEU A 37 5.84 -10.30 -8.18
C LEU A 37 6.33 -9.77 -9.53
N GLY A 38 5.44 -9.19 -10.35
CA GLY A 38 5.80 -8.54 -11.62
C GLY A 38 6.73 -7.33 -11.47
N CYS A 39 6.77 -6.69 -10.29
CA CYS A 39 7.66 -5.57 -9.99
C CYS A 39 9.02 -6.01 -9.43
N LEU A 40 9.25 -7.29 -9.16
CA LEU A 40 10.52 -7.78 -8.63
C LEU A 40 11.62 -7.73 -9.70
N ILE A 41 12.65 -6.94 -9.44
CA ILE A 41 13.93 -7.07 -10.11
C ILE A 41 14.61 -8.31 -9.54
N ARG A 42 14.97 -9.27 -10.38
CA ARG A 42 15.61 -10.54 -9.99
C ARG A 42 17.13 -10.42 -10.16
N PRO A 43 17.91 -10.16 -9.09
CA PRO A 43 19.36 -9.99 -9.22
C PRO A 43 20.06 -11.33 -9.48
N VAL A 44 19.81 -12.35 -8.65
CA VAL A 44 20.27 -13.74 -8.82
C VAL A 44 19.18 -14.64 -8.22
N VAL A 45 18.57 -15.49 -9.04
CA VAL A 45 17.46 -16.34 -8.62
C VAL A 45 18.00 -17.64 -8.05
N THR A 46 18.16 -17.71 -6.72
CA THR A 46 18.48 -18.95 -6.00
C THR A 46 17.22 -19.50 -5.31
N PRO A 47 17.20 -20.79 -4.92
CA PRO A 47 16.11 -21.33 -4.10
C PRO A 47 15.88 -20.54 -2.80
N ASP A 48 16.95 -20.26 -2.04
CA ASP A 48 16.88 -19.45 -0.80
C ASP A 48 16.32 -18.04 -1.05
N TRP A 49 16.57 -17.46 -2.22
CA TRP A 49 15.98 -16.18 -2.59
C TRP A 49 14.45 -16.26 -2.70
N TRP A 50 13.91 -17.32 -3.31
CA TRP A 50 12.45 -17.53 -3.37
C TRP A 50 11.85 -17.78 -1.99
N ASP A 51 12.53 -18.57 -1.16
CA ASP A 51 12.09 -18.90 0.20
C ASP A 51 11.94 -17.66 1.07
N ARG A 52 12.75 -16.61 0.85
CA ARG A 52 12.65 -15.33 1.56
C ARG A 52 11.73 -14.32 0.88
N THR A 53 11.71 -14.30 -0.46
CA THR A 53 11.00 -13.26 -1.21
C THR A 53 9.50 -13.52 -1.28
N LEU A 54 9.07 -14.79 -1.45
CA LEU A 54 7.65 -15.11 -1.53
C LEU A 54 6.87 -14.76 -0.25
N PRO A 55 7.37 -15.07 0.96
CA PRO A 55 6.71 -14.64 2.19
C PRO A 55 6.61 -13.13 2.32
N LEU A 56 7.67 -12.39 1.99
CA LEU A 56 7.66 -10.92 2.03
C LEU A 56 6.59 -10.34 1.09
N ILE A 57 6.48 -10.87 -0.12
CA ILE A 57 5.50 -10.40 -1.10
C ILE A 57 4.08 -10.74 -0.66
N ASN A 58 3.88 -11.93 -0.09
CA ASN A 58 2.60 -12.32 0.47
C ASN A 58 2.19 -11.38 1.61
N ASP A 59 3.09 -11.12 2.55
CA ASP A 59 2.86 -10.22 3.68
C ASP A 59 2.58 -8.79 3.22
N ALA A 60 3.35 -8.27 2.26
CA ALA A 60 3.09 -6.97 1.66
C ALA A 60 1.72 -6.91 0.98
N ALA A 61 1.34 -7.94 0.22
CA ALA A 61 0.05 -8.00 -0.48
C ALA A 61 -1.16 -8.10 0.46
N THR A 62 -0.99 -8.60 1.69
CA THR A 62 -2.09 -8.74 2.66
C THR A 62 -2.18 -7.54 3.61
N THR A 63 -1.04 -6.93 3.96
CA THR A 63 -0.98 -5.88 4.98
C THR A 63 -1.04 -4.47 4.40
N ILE A 64 -0.50 -4.25 3.20
CA ILE A 64 -0.40 -2.92 2.60
C ILE A 64 -1.57 -2.70 1.64
N PRO A 65 -2.32 -1.59 1.77
CA PRO A 65 -3.34 -1.23 0.79
C PRO A 65 -2.74 -1.05 -0.60
N CYS A 66 -3.27 -1.77 -1.58
CA CYS A 66 -2.88 -1.63 -2.99
C CYS A 66 -4.02 -1.02 -3.82
N TYR A 67 -3.63 -0.20 -4.78
CA TYR A 67 -4.54 0.49 -5.68
C TYR A 67 -4.04 0.41 -7.13
N THR A 68 -4.98 0.37 -8.05
CA THR A 68 -4.72 0.76 -9.43
C THR A 68 -4.83 2.28 -9.54
N MET A 69 -3.80 2.93 -10.08
CA MET A 69 -3.76 4.37 -10.28
C MET A 69 -3.72 4.70 -11.76
N ARG A 70 -4.87 5.11 -12.30
CA ARG A 70 -4.93 5.63 -13.67
C ARG A 70 -4.59 7.11 -13.65
N PHE A 71 -3.73 7.53 -14.56
CA PHE A 71 -3.27 8.91 -14.63
C PHE A 71 -3.09 9.40 -16.07
N ASP A 72 -3.38 10.69 -16.26
CA ASP A 72 -2.99 11.43 -17.45
C ASP A 72 -1.75 12.32 -17.17
N LYS A 73 -1.35 13.14 -18.14
CA LYS A 73 -0.20 14.06 -17.99
C LYS A 73 -0.57 15.42 -17.39
N SER A 74 -1.82 15.64 -16.98
CA SER A 74 -2.27 16.92 -16.43
C SER A 74 -1.79 17.17 -15.00
N GLY A 75 -1.36 16.12 -14.29
CA GLY A 75 -0.93 16.20 -12.89
C GLY A 75 -2.09 16.19 -11.87
N LYS A 76 -3.35 16.15 -12.32
CA LYS A 76 -4.54 16.12 -11.42
C LYS A 76 -4.54 14.94 -10.45
N ILE A 77 -3.87 13.83 -10.81
CA ILE A 77 -3.72 12.66 -9.92
C ILE A 77 -3.09 13.02 -8.56
N VAL A 78 -2.24 14.06 -8.50
CA VAL A 78 -1.54 14.47 -7.28
C VAL A 78 -2.52 14.85 -6.16
N GLU A 79 -3.56 15.62 -6.49
CA GLU A 79 -4.57 16.02 -5.50
C GLU A 79 -5.42 14.83 -5.04
N ILE A 80 -5.71 13.88 -5.94
CA ILE A 80 -6.44 12.65 -5.59
C ILE A 80 -5.63 11.81 -4.59
N VAL A 81 -4.32 11.69 -4.80
CA VAL A 81 -3.40 10.99 -3.87
C VAL A 81 -3.36 11.68 -2.51
N LYS A 82 -3.19 13.01 -2.46
CA LYS A 82 -3.19 13.76 -1.19
C LYS A 82 -4.49 13.58 -0.40
N ASN A 83 -5.62 13.64 -1.09
CA ASN A 83 -6.94 13.45 -0.49
C ASN A 83 -7.09 12.04 0.10
N LEU A 84 -6.69 11.01 -0.64
CA LEU A 84 -6.71 9.62 -0.17
C LEU A 84 -5.87 9.44 1.11
N LEU A 85 -4.65 9.97 1.12
CA LEU A 85 -3.73 9.85 2.25
C LEU A 85 -4.26 10.59 3.49
N THR A 86 -4.85 11.77 3.29
CA THR A 86 -5.47 12.54 4.38
C THR A 86 -6.69 11.83 4.98
N GLN A 87 -7.49 11.15 4.14
CA GLN A 87 -8.62 10.35 4.62
C GLN A 87 -8.16 9.11 5.40
N GLY A 88 -7.10 8.44 4.93
CA GLY A 88 -6.49 7.30 5.64
C GLY A 88 -6.01 7.68 7.05
N ASP A 89 -5.35 8.84 7.18
CA ASP A 89 -4.85 9.32 8.48
C ASP A 89 -5.99 9.59 9.48
N ARG A 90 -7.16 10.06 9.01
CA ARG A 90 -8.35 10.27 9.85
C ARG A 90 -8.94 8.97 10.37
N VAL A 91 -8.99 7.93 9.53
CA VAL A 91 -9.49 6.59 9.91
C VAL A 91 -8.54 5.92 10.91
N ALA A 92 -7.23 6.00 10.68
CA ALA A 92 -6.22 5.48 11.59
C ALA A 92 -6.28 6.16 12.97
N LYS A 93 -6.41 7.50 13.00
CA LYS A 93 -6.53 8.27 14.24
C LYS A 93 -7.82 7.92 15.03
N LYS A 94 -8.93 7.66 14.33
CA LYS A 94 -10.19 7.22 14.96
C LYS A 94 -10.08 5.82 15.57
N ARG A 95 -9.40 4.88 14.91
CA ARG A 95 -9.15 3.53 15.45
C ARG A 95 -8.31 3.57 16.73
N ASN A 96 -7.25 4.38 16.75
CA ASN A 96 -6.39 4.52 17.93
C ASN A 96 -7.11 5.20 19.11
N ALA A 97 -7.99 6.17 18.84
CA ALA A 97 -8.77 6.82 19.90
C ALA A 97 -9.84 5.91 20.53
N VAL A 98 -10.39 4.96 19.77
CA VAL A 98 -11.35 3.97 20.28
C VAL A 98 -10.64 2.91 21.14
N GLY A 99 -9.43 2.49 20.77
CA GLY A 99 -8.63 1.54 21.57
C GLY A 99 -8.25 2.08 22.96
N SER A 100 -7.90 3.37 23.08
CA SER A 100 -7.58 3.97 24.38
C SER A 100 -8.77 4.15 25.33
N LEU A 101 -10.02 4.12 24.84
CA LEU A 101 -11.20 4.27 25.69
C LEU A 101 -11.65 2.94 26.32
N GLU A 102 -11.26 1.80 25.74
CA GLU A 102 -11.59 0.47 26.31
C GLU A 102 -10.59 0.01 27.37
N GLU A 103 -9.37 0.55 27.41
CA GLU A 103 -8.37 0.24 28.44
C GLU A 103 -8.61 0.97 29.79
N VAL A 104 -9.47 1.98 29.85
CA VAL A 104 -9.74 2.76 31.09
C VAL A 104 -10.92 2.19 31.91
N ARG A 105 -11.55 1.10 31.46
CA ARG A 105 -12.76 0.54 32.10
C ARG A 105 -12.53 -0.72 32.96
N ASN A 106 -11.27 -1.15 33.13
CA ASN A 106 -10.91 -2.24 34.04
C ASN A 106 -9.97 -1.73 35.14
N ASP A 107 -10.51 -0.93 36.06
CA ASP A 107 -9.96 -0.72 37.40
C ASP A 107 -11.12 -0.71 38.41
#